data_AF-A0A7J3P480-F1
#
_entry.id   AF-A0A7J3P480-F1
#
_cell.length_a   1.000
_cell.length_b   1.000
_cell.length_c   1.000
_cell.angle_alpha   90.00
_cell.angle_beta   90.00
_cell.angle_gamma   90.00
#
_symmetry.space_group_name_H-M   'P 1'
#
loop_
_entity.id
_entity.type
_entity.pdbx_description
1 polymer ?
#
loop_
_entity_poly.entity_id
_entity_poly.type
_entity_poly.pdbx_seq_one_letter_code
_entity_poly.pdbx_strand_id
1 'polypeptide(L)'
;MVHIKRIVVQGFKSFPPRRQAIDLPRGLVVIAGPNGSGKSNILDAIKFAFGELSPHALRVSRFSELIHQSSEGGTAPMARVT
;
A
#
# COMPACT_ATOMS: atom_id res chain seq x y z
N MET A 1 -7.13 21.36 11.67
CA MET A 1 -6.18 20.85 10.66
C MET A 1 -6.48 19.39 10.32
N VAL A 2 -6.74 19.13 9.04
CA VAL A 2 -7.00 17.79 8.49
C VAL A 2 -5.68 17.00 8.40
N HIS A 3 -5.71 15.70 8.67
CA HIS A 3 -4.59 14.78 8.48
C HIS A 3 -5.12 13.36 8.26
N ILE A 4 -4.30 12.49 7.66
CA ILE A 4 -4.59 11.07 7.57
C ILE A 4 -4.34 10.47 8.96
N LYS A 5 -5.37 9.89 9.58
CA LYS A 5 -5.26 9.23 10.89
C LYS A 5 -4.76 7.79 10.79
N ARG A 6 -5.16 7.11 9.73
CA ARG A 6 -4.94 5.67 9.52
C ARG A 6 -5.00 5.35 8.04
N ILE A 7 -4.21 4.36 7.65
CA ILE A 7 -4.31 3.69 6.35
C ILE A 7 -4.59 2.22 6.62
N VAL A 8 -5.56 1.65 5.92
CA VAL A 8 -5.88 0.23 5.96
C VAL A 8 -5.55 -0.36 4.60
N VAL A 9 -4.68 -1.38 4.58
CA VAL A 9 -4.18 -2.00 3.35
C VAL A 9 -4.49 -3.49 3.35
N GLN A 10 -4.91 -4.03 2.20
CA GLN A 10 -5.20 -5.44 2.01
C GLN A 10 -4.84 -5.89 0.59
N GLY A 11 -3.99 -6.90 0.45
CA GLY A 11 -3.66 -7.52 -0.84
C GLY A 11 -3.01 -6.55 -1.85
N PHE A 12 -2.32 -5.51 -1.37
CA PHE A 12 -1.74 -4.45 -2.20
C PHE A 12 -0.21 -4.57 -2.24
N LYS A 13 0.37 -4.82 -3.41
CA LYS A 13 1.82 -4.94 -3.64
C LYS A 13 2.49 -5.91 -2.68
N SER A 14 3.33 -5.44 -1.76
CA SER A 14 4.00 -6.27 -0.75
C SER A 14 3.11 -6.59 0.46
N PHE A 15 1.93 -5.98 0.58
CA PHE A 15 1.01 -6.23 1.69
C PHE A 15 0.17 -7.49 1.41
N PRO A 16 0.23 -8.51 2.29
CA PRO A 16 -0.52 -9.75 2.12
C PRO A 16 -2.05 -9.54 2.09
N PRO A 17 -2.83 -10.58 1.71
CA PRO A 17 -4.29 -10.54 1.72
C PRO A 17 -4.90 -10.28 3.11
N ARG A 18 -4.12 -10.45 4.19
CA ARG A 18 -4.53 -10.07 5.54
C ARG A 18 -4.57 -8.55 5.68
N ARG A 19 -5.71 -8.03 6.12
CA ARG A 19 -5.93 -6.61 6.39
C ARG A 19 -4.96 -6.11 7.46
N GLN A 20 -4.24 -5.02 7.15
CA GLN A 20 -3.31 -4.35 8.04
C GLN A 20 -3.70 -2.89 8.20
N ALA A 21 -3.60 -2.37 9.42
CA ALA A 21 -3.86 -0.97 9.74
C ALA A 21 -2.56 -0.29 10.18
N ILE A 22 -2.26 0.85 9.57
CA ILE A 22 -1.10 1.68 9.87
C ILE A 22 -1.64 2.99 10.43
N ASP A 23 -1.42 3.23 11.72
CA ASP A 23 -1.79 4.48 12.38
C ASP A 23 -0.75 5.57 12.07
N LEU A 24 -1.24 6.75 11.69
CA LEU A 24 -0.44 7.93 11.40
C LEU A 24 -0.79 9.02 12.43
N PRO A 25 -0.07 9.07 13.57
CA PRO A 25 -0.34 10.07 14.60
C PRO A 25 -0.06 11.49 14.08
N ARG A 26 -0.62 12.49 14.76
CA ARG A 26 -0.32 13.89 14.45
C ARG A 26 1.16 14.18 14.69
N GLY A 27 1.72 15.07 13.87
CA GLY A 27 3.13 15.47 13.95
C GLY A 27 3.96 14.83 12.84
N LEU A 28 5.27 14.75 13.08
CA LEU A 28 6.21 14.13 12.15
C LEU A 28 6.17 12.60 12.32
N VAL A 29 5.82 11.88 11.26
CA VAL A 29 5.84 10.41 11.22
C VAL A 29 6.99 9.95 10.34
N VAL A 30 7.84 9.07 10.88
CA VAL A 30 8.95 8.45 10.15
C VAL A 30 8.63 6.99 9.89
N ILE A 31 8.71 6.57 8.63
CA ILE A 31 8.53 5.18 8.21
C ILE A 31 9.91 4.58 7.92
N ALA A 32 10.35 3.65 8.77
CA ALA A 32 11.67 3.02 8.70
C ALA A 32 11.58 1.47 8.69
N GLY A 33 12.67 0.81 8.28
CA GLY A 33 12.75 -0.65 8.17
C GLY A 33 13.70 -1.11 7.05
N PRO A 34 14.01 -2.42 6.94
CA PRO A 34 14.97 -2.97 5.99
C PRO A 34 14.63 -2.69 4.51
N ASN A 35 15.63 -2.73 3.63
CA ASN A 35 15.37 -2.65 2.19
C ASN A 35 14.45 -3.79 1.73
N GLY A 36 13.51 -3.49 0.83
CA GLY A 36 12.50 -4.46 0.40
C GLY A 36 11.31 -4.68 1.34
N SER A 37 11.27 -4.08 2.54
CA SER A 37 10.17 -4.29 3.51
C SER A 37 8.82 -3.64 3.14
N GLY A 38 8.69 -3.03 1.97
CA GLY A 38 7.43 -2.44 1.52
C GLY A 38 7.17 -0.98 1.94
N LYS A 39 8.14 -0.29 2.56
CA LYS A 39 7.98 1.12 3.01
C LYS A 39 7.44 2.05 1.93
N SER A 40 8.06 2.06 0.75
CA SER A 40 7.61 2.90 -0.37
C SER A 40 6.21 2.53 -0.86
N ASN A 41 5.76 1.28 -0.64
CA ASN A 41 4.41 0.86 -1.03
C ASN A 41 3.33 1.46 -0.12
N ILE A 42 3.68 1.98 1.06
CA ILE A 42 2.77 2.78 1.89
C ILE A 42 2.42 4.08 1.16
N LEU A 43 3.41 4.74 0.54
CA LEU A 43 3.16 5.95 -0.25
C LEU A 43 2.30 5.65 -1.49
N ASP A 44 2.54 4.53 -2.17
CA ASP A 44 1.68 4.12 -3.29
C ASP A 44 0.26 3.80 -2.83
N ALA A 45 0.08 3.19 -1.66
CA ALA A 45 -1.23 2.92 -1.11
C ALA A 45 -2.01 4.23 -0.86
N ILE A 46 -1.35 5.27 -0.33
CA ILE A 46 -1.94 6.60 -0.16
C ILE A 46 -2.35 7.20 -1.51
N LYS A 47 -1.46 7.18 -2.50
CA LYS A 47 -1.76 7.68 -3.86
C LYS A 47 -2.95 6.94 -4.49
N PHE A 48 -2.96 5.61 -4.36
CA PHE A 48 -4.04 4.77 -4.86
C PHE A 48 -5.37 5.09 -4.17
N ALA A 49 -5.38 5.26 -2.84
CA ALA A 49 -6.58 5.66 -2.09
C ALA A 49 -7.11 7.04 -2.50
N PHE A 50 -6.24 7.95 -2.96
CA PHE A 50 -6.63 9.25 -3.51
C PHE A 50 -7.02 9.21 -4.99
N GLY A 51 -7.09 8.02 -5.59
CA GLY A 51 -7.55 7.85 -6.96
C GLY A 51 -6.47 8.17 -8.00
N GLU A 52 -5.20 7.96 -7.69
CA GLU A 52 -4.13 8.04 -8.69
C GLU A 52 -4.42 7.10 -9.88
N LEU A 53 -4.51 7.69 -11.08
CA LEU A 53 -4.91 7.00 -12.32
C LEU A 53 -3.72 6.63 -13.20
N SER A 54 -2.49 7.03 -12.85
CA SER A 54 -1.28 6.66 -13.57
C SER A 54 -0.63 5.39 -12.98
N PRO A 55 -0.55 4.27 -13.72
CA PRO A 55 0.20 3.10 -13.30
C PRO A 55 1.66 3.42 -12.97
N HIS A 56 2.28 4.29 -13.77
CA HIS A 56 3.67 4.71 -13.57
C HIS A 56 3.85 5.50 -12.26
N ALA A 57 2.90 6.38 -11.92
CA ALA A 57 2.93 7.12 -10.64
C ALA A 57 2.79 6.19 -9.42
N LEU A 58 2.12 5.05 -9.61
CA LEU A 58 2.03 3.93 -8.68
C LEU A 58 3.14 2.90 -8.86
N ARG A 59 4.18 3.16 -9.67
CA ARG A 59 5.37 2.30 -9.84
C ARG A 59 5.01 0.86 -10.25
N VAL A 60 4.08 0.74 -11.20
CA VAL A 60 3.67 -0.52 -11.85
C VAL A 60 3.51 -0.30 -13.35
N SER A 61 3.62 -1.36 -14.14
CA SER A 61 3.38 -1.27 -15.60
C SER A 61 1.90 -1.36 -15.94
N ARG A 62 1.14 -2.12 -15.12
CA ARG A 62 -0.30 -2.33 -15.26
C ARG A 62 -0.96 -2.38 -13.89
N PHE A 63 -2.22 -1.96 -13.78
CA PHE A 63 -2.96 -1.94 -12.51
C PHE A 63 -3.08 -3.31 -11.83
N SER A 64 -3.11 -4.40 -12.60
CA SER A 64 -3.13 -5.76 -12.05
C SER A 64 -1.92 -6.09 -11.19
N GLU A 65 -0.78 -5.42 -11.39
CA GLU A 65 0.45 -5.59 -10.60
C GLU A 65 0.36 -4.90 -9.22
N LEU A 66 -0.73 -4.17 -8.94
CA LEU A 66 -1.04 -3.72 -7.58
C LEU A 66 -1.54 -4.86 -6.70
N ILE A 67 -2.04 -5.96 -7.28
CA ILE A 67 -2.51 -7.11 -6.53
C ILE A 67 -1.31 -7.88 -5.99
N HIS A 68 -1.30 -8.17 -4.70
CA HIS A 68 -0.24 -8.94 -4.05
C HIS A 68 -0.11 -10.33 -4.69
N GLN A 69 1.12 -10.67 -5.07
CA GLN A 69 1.48 -11.98 -5.61
C GLN A 69 2.53 -12.59 -4.69
N SER A 70 2.27 -13.80 -4.20
CA SER A 70 3.22 -14.56 -3.40
C SER A 70 3.46 -15.94 -4.01
N SER A 71 4.70 -16.42 -3.94
CA SER A 71 5.08 -17.76 -4.39
C SER A 71 4.48 -18.88 -3.52
N GLU A 72 4.27 -18.60 -2.23
CA GLU A 72 3.84 -19.60 -1.24
C GLU A 72 2.33 -19.55 -0.91
N GLY A 73 1.68 -18.39 -1.13
CA GLY A 73 0.29 -18.15 -0.74
C GLY A 73 -0.65 -17.77 -1.89
N GLY A 74 -0.16 -17.87 -3.13
CA GLY A 74 -0.91 -17.49 -4.34
C GLY A 74 -1.12 -15.98 -4.49
N THR A 75 -1.93 -15.61 -5.47
CA THR A 75 -2.31 -14.22 -5.77
C THR A 75 -3.49 -13.79 -4.90
N ALA A 76 -3.42 -12.60 -4.31
CA ALA A 76 -4.54 -12.03 -3.58
C ALA A 76 -5.77 -11.85 -4.51
N PRO A 77 -7.00 -11.99 -4.00
CA PRO A 77 -8.20 -11.82 -4.83
C PRO A 77 -8.42 -10.36 -5.26
N MET A 78 -7.89 -9.40 -4.50
CA MET A 78 -8.02 -7.97 -4.79
C MET A 78 -6.92 -7.16 -4.08
N ALA A 79 -6.72 -5.93 -4.55
CA ALA A 79 -5.97 -4.89 -3.85
C ALA A 79 -6.95 -3.83 -3.32
N ARG A 80 -6.89 -3.54 -2.03
CA ARG A 80 -7.77 -2.55 -1.38
C ARG A 80 -6.97 -1.66 -0.43
N VAL A 81 -7.23 -0.36 -0.50
CA VAL A 81 -6.71 0.65 0.44
C VAL A 81 -7.85 1.59 0.85
N THR A 82 -7.96 1.90 2.14
CA THR A 82 -8.93 2.85 2.71
C THR A 82 -8.34 3.62 3.88
#